data_AF-A0A4U7J8Y7-F1
#
_entry.id   AF-A0A4U7J8Y7-F1
#
_cell.length_a   1.000
_cell.length_b   1.000
_cell.length_c   1.000
_cell.angle_alpha   90.00
_cell.angle_beta   90.00
_cell.angle_gamma   90.00
#
_symmetry.space_group_name_H-M   'P 1'
#
loop_
_entity.id
_entity.type
_entity.pdbx_description
1 polymer ?
#
loop_
_entity_poly.entity_id
_entity_poly.type
_entity_poly.pdbx_seq_one_letter_code
_entity_poly.pdbx_strand_id
1 'polypeptide(L)' 'MYDLGGGIFDVSIIDINNGVIEEFAAAGNNHLGGDDFDSCLVDYFIMKLKGK' A
#
# COMPACT_ATOMS: atom_id res chain seq x y z
N MET A 1 -0.23 9.77 8.34
CA MET A 1 -0.47 9.63 6.88
C MET A 1 -0.42 8.15 6.54
N TYR A 2 -1.23 7.72 5.57
CA TYR A 2 -1.19 6.37 5.01
C TYR A 2 -1.03 6.52 3.51
N ASP A 3 0.04 5.98 2.94
CA ASP A 3 0.32 6.00 1.51
C ASP A 3 0.56 4.57 1.02
N LEU A 4 -0.28 4.12 0.09
CA LEU A 4 -0.19 2.81 -0.52
C LEU A 4 -0.04 3.01 -2.02
N GLY A 5 1.22 2.99 -2.47
CA GLY A 5 1.59 3.10 -3.87
C GLY A 5 1.52 1.75 -4.60
N GLY A 6 2.07 1.72 -5.81
CA GLY A 6 2.12 0.50 -6.64
C GLY A 6 2.98 -0.61 -6.07
N GLY A 7 4.15 -0.30 -5.48
CA GLY A 7 5.05 -1.31 -4.91
C GLY A 7 5.58 -0.99 -3.52
N ILE A 8 5.16 0.13 -2.94
CA ILE A 8 5.63 0.61 -1.64
C ILE A 8 4.42 1.00 -0.80
N PHE A 9 4.47 0.61 0.47
CA PHE A 9 3.48 0.96 1.47
C PHE A 9 4.16 1.70 2.63
N ASP A 10 3.76 2.95 2.88
CA ASP A 10 4.30 3.81 3.91
C ASP A 10 3.21 4.31 4.88
N VAL A 11 3.55 4.32 6.17
CA VAL A 11 2.73 4.85 7.25
C VAL A 11 3.57 5.80 8.09
N SER A 12 3.03 7.00 8.33
CA SER A 12 3.64 7.95 9.27
C SER A 12 2.67 8.42 10.34
N ILE A 13 3.17 8.59 11.55
CA ILE A 13 2.49 9.30 12.64
C ILE A 13 2.96 10.74 12.57
N ILE A 14 2.01 11.65 12.32
CA ILE A 14 2.28 13.08 12.18
C ILE A 14 1.38 13.88 13.12
N ASP A 15 1.85 15.05 13.50
CA ASP A 15 1.06 16.06 14.20
C ASP A 15 1.03 17.36 13.40
N ILE A 16 -0.12 18.02 13.44
CA ILE A 16 -0.42 19.19 12.63
C ILE A 16 -0.84 20.31 13.56
N ASN A 17 0.07 21.25 13.79
CA ASN A 17 -0.14 22.41 14.64
C ASN A 17 0.15 23.69 13.89
N ASN A 18 -0.83 24.61 13.84
CA ASN A 18 -0.70 25.92 13.19
C ASN A 18 -0.15 25.86 11.75
N GLY A 19 -0.52 24.83 10.99
CA GLY A 19 -0.07 24.62 9.62
C GLY A 19 1.36 24.06 9.48
N VAL A 20 2.03 23.76 10.58
CA VAL A 20 3.28 23.01 10.61
C VAL A 20 2.95 21.53 10.75
N ILE A 21 3.63 20.68 9.97
CA ILE A 21 3.55 19.23 10.04
C ILE A 21 4.85 18.72 10.66
N GLU A 22 4.74 18.01 11.78
CA GLU A 22 5.86 17.32 12.42
C GLU A 22 5.66 15.81 12.31
N GLU A 23 6.73 15.09 11.95
CA GLU A 23 6.73 13.63 11.89
C GLU A 23 7.30 13.05 13.18
N PHE A 24 6.56 12.12 13.80
CA PHE A 24 6.99 11.41 15.00
C PHE A 24 7.57 10.03 14.71
N ALA A 25 7.04 9.34 13.71
CA ALA A 25 7.50 8.01 13.32
C ALA A 25 7.07 7.71 11.88
N ALA A 26 7.92 6.96 11.17
CA ALA A 26 7.62 6.38 9.88
C ALA A 26 7.97 4.88 9.89
N ALA A 27 7.12 4.07 9.27
CA ALA A 27 7.34 2.65 9.05
C ALA A 27 6.62 2.23 7.76
N GLY A 28 7.01 1.09 7.19
CA GLY A 28 6.45 0.66 5.92
C GLY A 28 7.04 -0.64 5.39
N ASN A 29 6.72 -0.94 4.14
CA ASN A 29 7.22 -2.07 3.39
C ASN A 29 7.53 -1.67 1.93
N ASN A 30 8.79 -1.80 1.54
CA ASN A 30 9.28 -1.44 0.19
C ASN A 30 8.92 -2.46 -0.90
N HIS A 31 8.16 -3.49 -0.56
CA HIS A 31 7.73 -4.57 -1.46
C HIS A 31 6.27 -4.95 -1.22
N LEU A 32 5.42 -3.95 -0.95
CA LEU A 32 3.99 -4.14 -0.80
C LEU A 32 3.26 -2.95 -1.45
N GLY A 33 2.34 -3.21 -2.37
CA GLY A 33 1.55 -2.17 -2.99
C GLY A 33 0.48 -2.69 -3.95
N GLY A 34 -0.04 -1.78 -4.79
CA GLY A 34 -0.98 -2.02 -5.89
C GLY A 34 -0.68 -3.26 -6.73
N ASP A 35 0.59 -3.46 -7.06
CA ASP A 35 1.07 -4.55 -7.94
C ASP A 35 0.78 -5.94 -7.33
N ASP A 36 0.81 -6.06 -6.00
CA ASP A 36 0.43 -7.30 -5.31
C ASP A 36 -1.07 -7.58 -5.44
N PHE A 37 -1.90 -6.54 -5.35
CA PHE A 37 -3.34 -6.67 -5.53
C PHE A 37 -3.68 -7.03 -6.97
N ASP A 38 -3.03 -6.39 -7.95
CA ASP A 38 -3.19 -6.71 -9.37
C ASP A 38 -2.80 -8.17 -9.65
N SER A 39 -1.67 -8.62 -9.10
CA SER A 39 -1.21 -10.01 -9.20
C SER A 39 -2.23 -10.99 -8.61
N CYS A 40 -2.75 -10.67 -7.41
CA CYS A 40 -3.79 -11.48 -6.76
C CYS A 40 -5.07 -11.57 -7.60
N LEU A 41 -5.49 -10.48 -8.23
CA LEU A 41 -6.65 -10.46 -9.13
C LEU A 41 -6.42 -11.29 -10.38
N VAL A 42 -5.24 -11.16 -11.01
CA VAL A 42 -4.85 -11.96 -12.18
C VAL A 42 -4.89 -13.46 -11.84
N ASP A 43 -4.29 -13.87 -10.73
CA ASP A 43 -4.28 -15.27 -10.28
C ASP A 43 -5.69 -15.79 -10.04
N TYR A 44 -6.53 -14.99 -9.39
CA TYR A 44 -7.94 -15.32 -9.17
C TYR A 44 -8.68 -15.56 -10.50
N PHE A 45 -8.52 -14.68 -11.49
CA PHE A 45 -9.18 -14.84 -12.78
C PHE A 45 -8.64 -16.03 -13.57
N ILE A 46 -7.33 -16.27 -13.56
CA ILE A 46 -6.73 -17.44 -14.20
C ILE A 46 -7.30 -18.73 -13.60
N MET A 47 -7.39 -18.82 -12.27
CA MET A 47 -7.96 -19.98 -11.59
C MET A 47 -9.44 -20.18 -11.96
N LYS A 48 -10.22 -19.10 -11.98
CA LYS A 48 -11.65 -19.15 -12.32
C LYS A 48 -11.91 -19.53 -13.79
N LEU A 49 -11.00 -19.16 -14.70
CA LEU A 49 -11.08 -19.51 -16.11
C LEU A 49 -10.63 -20.95 -16.39
N LYS A 50 -9.61 -21.46 -15.69
CA LYS A 50 -9.13 -22.85 -15.80
C LYS A 50 -10.04 -23.87 -15.11
N GLY A 51 -10.79 -23.44 -14.10
CA GLY A 51 -11.81 -24.26 -13.42
C GLY A 51 -13.16 -24.34 -14.14
N LYS A 52 -13.26 -23.77 -15.34
CA LYS A 52 -14.32 -24.00 -16.31
C LYS A 52 -13.81 -24.90 -17.42
#